data_AF-A0A534TLN0-F1
#
_entry.id   AF-A0A534TLN0-F1
#
_cell.length_a   1.000
_cell.length_b   1.000
_cell.length_c   1.000
_cell.angle_alpha   90.00
_cell.angle_beta   90.00
_cell.angle_gamma   90.00
#
_symmetry.space_group_name_H-M   'P 1'
#
loop_
_entity.id
_entity.type
_entity.pdbx_description
1 polymer ?
#
loop_
_entity_poly.entity_id
_entity_poly.type
_entity_poly.pdbx_seq_one_letter_code
_entity_poly.pdbx_strand_id
1 'polypeptide(L)' 'MAVSDDGVLYVSAGEFDRIQAFRLRQSDGLPATTPFSETDEQTGSFPNDVALAMLSEGCR' A
#
# COMPACT_ATOMS: atom_id res chain seq x y z
N MET A 1 4.88 4.71 -3.54
CA MET A 1 3.89 5.73 -3.16
C MET A 1 4.13 6.97 -3.99
N ALA A 2 3.08 7.59 -4.52
CA ALA A 2 3.14 8.84 -5.29
C ALA A 2 1.95 9.75 -4.93
N VAL A 3 2.14 11.06 -5.05
CA VAL A 3 1.09 12.07 -4.84
C VAL A 3 0.99 12.93 -6.10
N SER A 4 -0.22 13.16 -6.59
CA SER A 4 -0.50 14.06 -7.71
C SER A 4 -0.78 15.49 -7.26
N ASP A 5 -0.67 16.45 -8.19
CA ASP A 5 -0.88 17.88 -7.93
C ASP A 5 -2.33 18.21 -7.49
N ASP A 6 -3.31 17.37 -7.84
CA ASP A 6 -4.71 17.49 -7.44
C ASP A 6 -5.00 16.83 -6.08
N GLY A 7 -3.98 16.35 -5.37
CA GLY A 7 -4.10 15.84 -4.00
C GLY A 7 -4.61 14.40 -3.93
N VAL A 8 -4.23 13.56 -4.89
CA VAL A 8 -4.49 12.11 -4.82
C VAL A 8 -3.22 11.38 -4.40
N LEU A 9 -3.34 10.54 -3.37
CA LEU A 9 -2.30 9.64 -2.91
C LEU A 9 -2.51 8.25 -3.52
N TYR A 10 -1.50 7.75 -4.23
CA TYR A 10 -1.44 6.40 -4.78
C TYR A 10 -0.51 5.53 -3.93
N VAL A 11 -1.07 4.46 -3.35
CA VAL A 11 -0.37 3.51 -2.49
C VAL A 11 -0.39 2.12 -3.12
N SER A 12 0.78 1.48 -3.18
CA SER A 12 0.89 0.05 -3.47
C SER A 12 0.42 -0.74 -2.25
N ALA A 13 -0.81 -1.22 -2.30
CA ALA A 13 -1.45 -2.00 -1.25
C ALA A 13 -1.07 -3.48 -1.45
N GLY A 14 0.17 -3.83 -1.11
CA GLY A 14 0.76 -5.10 -1.54
C GLY A 14 0.10 -6.36 -0.96
N GLU A 15 -0.46 -6.29 0.26
CA GLU A 15 -1.29 -7.37 0.81
C GLU A 15 -2.52 -7.69 -0.06
N PHE A 16 -2.99 -6.70 -0.81
CA PHE A 16 -4.15 -6.80 -1.69
C PHE A 16 -3.78 -6.91 -3.17
N ASP A 17 -2.49 -7.01 -3.47
CA ASP A 17 -1.95 -7.09 -4.84
C ASP A 17 -2.50 -5.99 -5.77
N ARG A 18 -2.66 -4.77 -5.29
CA ARG A 18 -3.23 -3.67 -6.09
C ARG A 18 -2.69 -2.29 -5.72
N ILE A 19 -3.01 -1.30 -6.55
CA ILE A 19 -2.83 0.12 -6.23
C ILE A 19 -4.15 0.68 -5.73
N GLN A 20 -4.11 1.40 -4.61
CA GLN A 20 -5.26 2.12 -4.06
C GLN A 20 -5.02 3.63 -4.12
N ALA A 21 -6.09 4.38 -4.44
CA ALA A 21 -6.09 5.82 -4.56
C ALA A 21 -6.94 6.47 -3.46
N PHE A 22 -6.36 7.43 -2.76
CA PHE A 22 -6.99 8.16 -1.66
C PHE A 22 -6.98 9.66 -1.95
N ARG A 23 -8.08 10.35 -1.62
CA ARG A 23 -8.08 11.82 -1.59
C ARG A 23 -7.37 12.30 -0.34
N LEU A 24 -6.48 13.27 -0.47
CA LEU A 24 -5.91 13.97 0.68
C LEU A 24 -6.93 14.97 1.24
N ARG A 25 -7.12 14.94 2.55
CA ARG A 25 -8.02 15.87 3.25
C ARG A 25 -7.37 17.24 3.30
N GLN A 26 -8.07 18.27 2.83
CA GLN A 26 -7.55 19.64 2.81
C GLN A 26 -7.23 20.19 4.22
N SER A 27 -7.84 19.62 5.26
CA SER A 27 -7.65 20.04 6.65
C SER A 27 -6.25 19.76 7.19
N ASP A 28 -5.65 18.63 6.82
CA ASP A 28 -4.42 18.12 7.45
C ASP A 28 -3.49 17.38 6.48
N GLY A 29 -3.84 17.31 5.20
CA GLY A 29 -3.05 16.61 4.18
C GLY A 29 -3.03 15.09 4.33
N LEU A 30 -3.80 14.52 5.25
CA LEU A 30 -3.85 13.08 5.48
C LEU A 30 -4.82 12.42 4.49
N PRO A 31 -4.54 11.18 4.05
CA PRO A 31 -5.47 10.46 3.20
C PRO A 31 -6.83 10.24 3.90
N ALA A 32 -7.90 10.22 3.12
CA ALA A 32 -9.18 9.70 3.57
C ALA A 32 -9.02 8.24 4.04
N THR A 33 -9.87 7.79 4.95
CA THR A 33 -9.79 6.43 5.52
C THR A 33 -10.12 5.33 4.51
N THR A 34 -10.83 5.65 3.44
CA THR A 34 -11.31 4.70 2.44
C THR A 34 -10.80 5.12 1.07
N PRO A 35 -10.22 4.20 0.28
CA PRO A 35 -9.84 4.51 -1.09
C PRO A 35 -11.09 4.82 -1.91
N PHE A 36 -10.99 5.76 -2.85
CA PHE A 36 -12.09 6.06 -3.77
C PHE A 36 -11.98 5.29 -5.09
N SER A 37 -10.82 4.68 -5.34
CA SER A 37 -10.54 3.89 -6.53
C SER A 37 -9.38 2.93 -6.24
N GLU A 38 -9.37 1.80 -6.92
CA GLU A 38 -8.31 0.82 -6.88
C GLU A 38 -8.21 0.08 -8.21
N THR A 39 -7.04 -0.50 -8.49
CA THR A 39 -6.89 -1.40 -9.63
C THR A 39 -7.48 -2.77 -9.33
N ASP A 40 -7.69 -3.57 -10.38
CA ASP A 40 -7.83 -5.01 -10.24
C ASP A 40 -6.60 -5.60 -9.55
N GLU A 41 -6.79 -6.80 -8.98
CA GLU A 41 -5.72 -7.57 -8.36
C GLU A 41 -4.69 -8.00 -9.41
N GLN A 42 -3.42 -7.86 -9.07
CA GLN A 42 -2.28 -8.26 -9.89
C GLN A 42 -1.31 -9.05 -9.02
N THR A 43 -1.54 -10.35 -8.91
CA THR A 43 -0.73 -11.23 -8.05
C THR A 43 0.73 -11.26 -8.47
N GLY A 44 1.63 -11.27 -7.47
CA GLY A 44 3.08 -11.35 -7.68
C GLY A 44 3.69 -10.09 -8.33
N SER A 45 2.93 -8.99 -8.39
CA SER A 45 3.40 -7.71 -8.96
C SER A 45 3.94 -6.73 -7.92
N PHE A 46 3.65 -6.97 -6.62
CA PHE A 46 4.13 -6.14 -5.53
C PHE A 46 5.10 -6.94 -4.63
N PRO A 47 6.29 -6.43 -4.31
CA PRO A 47 7.31 -7.13 -3.52
C PRO A 47 7.00 -7.20 -2.01
N ASN A 48 5.72 -7.19 -1.64
CA ASN A 48 5.27 -7.05 -0.25
C ASN A 48 4.79 -8.40 0.32
N ASP A 49 5.56 -9.47 0.14
CA ASP A 49 5.35 -10.69 0.91
C ASP A 49 6.21 -10.58 2.20
N VAL A 50 5.57 -10.18 3.30
CA VAL A 50 6.24 -10.15 4.61
C VAL A 50 6.26 -11.57 5.15
N ALA A 51 7.27 -12.34 4.77
CA ALA A 51 7.55 -13.64 5.37
C ALA A 51 8.21 -13.44 6.75
N LEU A 52 7.49 -13.77 7.82
CA LEU A 52 8.08 -13.88 9.15
C LEU A 52 8.97 -15.14 9.20
N ALA A 53 10.27 -14.97 9.02
CA ALA A 53 11.22 -16.06 9.24
C ALA A 53 11.36 -16.33 10.74
N MET A 54 10.73 -17.41 11.23
CA MET A 54 11.08 -17.94 12.55
C MET A 54 12.44 -18.64 12.44
N LEU A 55 13.48 -17.95 12.87
CA LEU A 55 14.80 -18.56 13.02
C LEU A 55 14.70 -19.57 14.18
N SER A 56 14.72 -20.86 13.87
CA SER A 56 14.88 -21.89 14.91
C SER A 56 16.25 -21.71 15.55
N GLU A 57 16.25 -21.38 16.84
CA GLU A 57 17.43 -21.32 17.70
C GLU A 57 18.49 -22.36 17.34
N GLY A 58 19.69 -21.88 17.03
CA GLY A 58 20.85 -22.72 16.75
C GLY A 58 21.94 -22.02 15.95
N CYS A 59 22.41 -20.84 16.37
CA CYS A 59 23.79 -20.48 16.04
C CYS A 59 24.68 -21.51 16.72
N ARG A 60 25.35 -22.35 15.94
CA ARG A 60 26.30 -23.35 16.43
C ARG A 60 27.71 -22.97 16.02
#